data_AF-A0A5E4R4R3-F1
#
_entry.id   AF-A0A5E4R4R3-F1
#
_cell.length_a   1.000
_cell.length_b   1.000
_cell.length_c   1.000
_cell.angle_alpha   90.00
_cell.angle_beta   90.00
_cell.angle_gamma   90.00
#
_symmetry.space_group_name_H-M   'P 1'
#
loop_
_entity.id
_entity.type
_entity.pdbx_description
1 polymer ?
#
loop_
_entity_poly.entity_id
_entity_poly.type
_entity_poly.pdbx_seq_one_letter_code
_entity_poly.pdbx_strand_id
1 'polypeptide(L)'
;MQVPVLQYAYYLAQIYIAMSPLSNNSLFLRYHRNPLPEYFARGLKVTLSTDDPLQFHYTKEALMEEYSVAAQAWKLSACDMCELARHSVIMSGFPHEVNVRLSYRHETLMDELDNLFKVQDSFINLEFGSFAQIKSIF
;
A
#
# COMPACT_ATOMS: atom_id res chain seq x y z
N MET A 1 12.46 -12.12 -3.54
CA MET A 1 13.60 -12.49 -4.40
C MET A 1 14.79 -12.75 -3.49
N GLN A 2 15.19 -14.00 -3.27
CA GLN A 2 16.30 -14.34 -2.36
C GLN A 2 17.66 -14.34 -3.10
N VAL A 3 17.86 -13.41 -4.04
CA VAL A 3 19.09 -13.32 -4.84
C VAL A 3 19.67 -11.91 -4.68
N PRO A 4 20.62 -11.70 -3.75
CA PRO A 4 21.15 -10.38 -3.40
C PRO A 4 21.70 -9.59 -4.58
N VAL A 5 22.38 -10.29 -5.51
CA VAL A 5 22.99 -9.68 -6.70
C VAL A 5 21.92 -9.04 -7.59
N LEU A 6 20.78 -9.72 -7.77
CA LEU A 6 19.71 -9.22 -8.62
C LEU A 6 18.99 -8.04 -7.98
N GLN A 7 18.78 -8.09 -6.66
CA GLN A 7 18.24 -6.94 -5.92
C GLN A 7 19.13 -5.70 -6.10
N TYR A 8 20.45 -5.88 -6.02
CA TYR A 8 21.39 -4.79 -6.22
C TYR A 8 21.39 -4.25 -7.66
N ALA A 9 21.27 -5.13 -8.65
CA ALA A 9 21.12 -4.71 -10.05
C ALA A 9 19.86 -3.86 -10.28
N TYR A 10 18.72 -4.26 -9.70
CA TYR A 10 17.47 -3.49 -9.79
C TYR A 10 17.58 -2.13 -9.11
N TYR A 11 18.28 -2.07 -7.98
CA TYR A 11 18.58 -0.82 -7.30
C TYR A 11 19.44 0.11 -8.17
N LEU A 12 20.53 -0.39 -8.76
CA LEU A 12 21.39 0.43 -9.62
C LEU A 12 20.68 0.89 -10.90
N ALA A 13 19.91 0.00 -11.53
CA ALA A 13 19.21 0.30 -12.77
C ALA A 13 17.91 1.09 -12.56
N GLN A 14 17.52 1.36 -11.31
CA GLN A 14 16.28 2.06 -10.94
C GLN A 14 15.04 1.44 -11.62
N ILE A 15 15.00 0.11 -11.68
CA ILE A 15 13.92 -0.63 -12.33
C ILE A 15 12.74 -0.74 -11.36
N TYR A 16 11.54 -0.39 -11.85
CA TYR A 16 10.31 -0.44 -11.07
C TYR A 16 9.82 -1.89 -10.89
N ILE A 17 9.36 -2.21 -9.68
CA ILE A 17 8.85 -3.53 -9.32
C ILE A 17 7.41 -3.38 -8.81
N ALA A 18 6.45 -3.90 -9.56
CA ALA A 18 5.07 -4.03 -9.10
C ALA A 18 4.91 -5.29 -8.26
N MET A 19 4.24 -5.17 -7.11
CA MET A 19 3.98 -6.27 -6.20
C MET A 19 2.50 -6.24 -5.77
N SER A 20 1.89 -7.42 -5.67
CA SER A 20 0.49 -7.59 -5.24
C SER A 20 0.44 -8.40 -3.93
N PRO A 21 0.54 -7.74 -2.75
CA PRO A 21 0.64 -8.40 -1.46
C PRO A 21 -0.53 -9.31 -1.09
N LEU A 22 -1.79 -8.96 -1.41
CA LEU A 22 -2.95 -9.80 -1.08
C LEU A 22 -2.99 -11.08 -1.91
N SER A 23 -2.68 -10.98 -3.21
CA SER A 23 -2.51 -12.15 -4.09
C SER A 23 -1.40 -13.07 -3.56
N ASN A 24 -0.23 -12.50 -3.25
CA ASN A 24 0.90 -13.26 -2.69
C ASN A 24 0.56 -13.95 -1.36
N ASN A 25 -0.24 -13.30 -0.50
CA ASN A 25 -0.72 -13.87 0.75
C ASN A 25 -1.64 -15.08 0.57
N SER A 26 -2.47 -15.03 -0.46
CA SER A 26 -3.41 -16.09 -0.76
C SER A 26 -2.75 -17.31 -1.40
N LEU A 27 -1.62 -17.11 -2.11
CA LEU A 27 -1.01 -18.16 -2.94
C LEU A 27 0.29 -18.74 -2.37
N PHE A 28 1.20 -17.92 -1.82
CA PHE A 28 2.60 -18.35 -1.65
C PHE A 28 3.24 -17.98 -0.30
N LEU A 29 2.88 -16.83 0.29
CA LEU A 29 3.67 -16.21 1.36
C LEU A 29 2.78 -15.41 2.31
N ARG A 30 2.83 -15.67 3.62
CA ARG A 30 2.11 -14.85 4.62
C ARG A 30 2.39 -13.35 4.42
N TYR A 31 1.37 -12.51 4.56
CA TYR A 31 1.41 -11.07 4.26
C TYR A 31 2.61 -10.33 4.91
N HIS A 32 2.88 -10.59 6.18
CA HIS A 32 4.01 -9.97 6.90
C HIS A 32 5.40 -10.40 6.42
N ARG A 33 5.51 -11.50 5.66
CA ARG A 33 6.76 -11.97 5.04
C ARG A 33 6.93 -11.48 3.62
N ASN A 34 6.03 -10.64 3.12
CA ASN A 34 6.21 -10.02 1.82
C ASN A 34 7.47 -9.14 1.86
N PRO A 35 8.34 -9.19 0.83
CA PRO A 35 9.57 -8.40 0.80
C PRO A 35 9.35 -6.91 0.47
N LEU A 36 8.12 -6.49 0.14
CA LEU A 36 7.79 -5.10 -0.19
C LEU A 36 8.30 -4.08 0.83
N PRO A 37 8.01 -4.17 2.14
CA PRO A 37 8.50 -3.19 3.13
C PRO A 37 10.04 -3.14 3.19
N GLU A 38 10.71 -4.29 3.05
CA GLU A 38 12.17 -4.36 3.05
C GLU A 38 12.77 -3.73 1.78
N TYR A 39 12.13 -3.91 0.63
CA TYR A 39 12.56 -3.32 -0.64
C TYR A 39 12.33 -1.81 -0.65
N PHE A 40 11.19 -1.38 -0.13
CA PHE A 40 10.87 0.04 0.02
C PHE A 40 11.86 0.74 0.95
N ALA A 41 12.16 0.16 2.12
CA ALA A 41 13.15 0.69 3.05
C ALA A 41 14.59 0.73 2.48
N ARG A 42 14.91 -0.15 1.52
CA ARG A 42 16.18 -0.14 0.78
C ARG A 42 16.23 0.88 -0.37
N GLY A 43 15.15 1.61 -0.61
CA GLY A 43 15.07 2.60 -1.68
C GLY A 43 14.88 2.00 -3.08
N LEU A 44 14.46 0.73 -3.18
CA LEU A 44 14.05 0.16 -4.47
C LEU A 44 12.74 0.80 -4.92
N LYS A 45 12.59 0.96 -6.24
CA LYS A 45 11.39 1.51 -6.87
C LYS A 45 10.26 0.49 -6.89
N VAL A 46 9.64 0.26 -5.75
CA VAL A 46 8.50 -0.65 -5.62
C VAL A 46 7.16 0.08 -5.70
N THR A 47 6.13 -0.63 -6.17
CA THR A 47 4.74 -0.16 -6.23
C THR A 47 3.78 -1.28 -5.88
N LEU A 48 2.60 -0.92 -5.37
CA LEU A 48 1.47 -1.83 -5.20
C LEU A 48 0.71 -2.02 -6.51
N SER A 49 0.22 -3.23 -6.74
CA SER A 49 -0.61 -3.61 -7.88
C SER A 49 -1.69 -4.59 -7.47
N THR A 50 -2.68 -4.74 -8.33
CA THR A 50 -3.77 -5.71 -8.17
C THR A 50 -3.63 -6.75 -9.27
N ASP A 51 -3.30 -8.00 -8.91
CA ASP A 51 -3.05 -9.09 -9.88
C ASP A 51 -4.38 -9.60 -10.48
N ASP A 52 -5.21 -10.23 -9.66
CA ASP A 52 -6.57 -10.68 -10.02
C ASP A 52 -7.61 -10.12 -9.04
N PRO A 53 -8.20 -8.94 -9.31
CA PRO A 53 -9.14 -8.30 -8.40
C PRO A 53 -10.33 -9.20 -8.05
N LEU A 54 -10.89 -9.91 -9.04
CA LEU A 54 -12.06 -10.77 -8.85
C LEU A 54 -11.81 -11.97 -7.94
N GLN A 55 -10.56 -12.45 -7.88
CA GLN A 55 -10.20 -13.65 -7.14
C GLN A 55 -9.78 -13.35 -5.70
N PHE A 56 -9.11 -12.22 -5.48
CA PHE A 56 -8.42 -11.93 -4.22
C PHE A 56 -8.99 -10.77 -3.42
N HIS A 57 -9.94 -10.01 -3.98
CA HIS A 57 -10.45 -8.78 -3.36
C HIS A 57 -11.94 -8.91 -3.07
N TYR A 58 -12.36 -8.35 -1.93
CA TYR A 58 -13.75 -8.37 -1.48
C TYR A 58 -14.46 -7.06 -1.75
N THR A 59 -13.71 -5.98 -2.01
CA THR A 59 -14.24 -4.66 -2.32
C THR A 59 -14.39 -4.43 -3.82
N LYS A 60 -15.20 -3.44 -4.20
CA LYS A 60 -15.31 -3.02 -5.61
C LYS A 60 -14.05 -2.27 -6.07
N GLU A 61 -13.37 -1.61 -5.13
CA GLU A 61 -12.16 -0.83 -5.33
C GLU A 61 -10.89 -1.62 -4.94
N ALA A 62 -10.61 -2.72 -5.65
CA ALA A 62 -9.53 -3.66 -5.32
C ALA A 62 -8.14 -3.02 -5.09
N LEU A 63 -7.77 -2.00 -5.87
CA LEU A 63 -6.50 -1.30 -5.67
C LEU A 63 -6.47 -0.54 -4.34
N MET A 64 -7.58 0.09 -3.95
CA MET A 64 -7.69 0.82 -2.69
C MET A 64 -7.61 -0.14 -1.50
N GLU A 65 -8.14 -1.35 -1.64
CA GLU A 65 -8.01 -2.42 -0.65
C GLU A 65 -6.55 -2.84 -0.45
N GLU A 66 -5.76 -3.04 -1.52
CA GLU A 66 -4.31 -3.32 -1.41
C GLU A 66 -3.57 -2.21 -0.64
N TYR A 67 -3.82 -0.93 -0.98
CA TYR A 67 -3.21 0.20 -0.29
C TYR A 67 -3.63 0.29 1.18
N SER A 68 -4.92 0.11 1.46
CA SER A 68 -5.46 0.18 2.83
C SER A 68 -4.88 -0.92 3.73
N VAL A 69 -4.83 -2.16 3.23
CA VAL A 69 -4.26 -3.29 3.98
C VAL A 69 -2.75 -3.11 4.15
N ALA A 70 -2.03 -2.66 3.12
CA ALA A 70 -0.59 -2.41 3.21
C ALA A 70 -0.27 -1.32 4.24
N ALA A 71 -1.04 -0.22 4.24
CA ALA A 71 -0.89 0.86 5.21
C ALA A 71 -1.07 0.36 6.65
N GLN A 72 -2.11 -0.43 6.90
CA GLN A 72 -2.40 -0.99 8.23
C GLN A 72 -1.35 -2.04 8.64
N ALA A 73 -0.97 -2.94 7.74
CA ALA A 73 -0.09 -4.07 8.03
C ALA A 73 1.37 -3.65 8.23
N TRP A 74 1.85 -2.64 7.50
CA TRP A 74 3.23 -2.15 7.58
C TRP A 74 3.38 -0.76 8.19
N LYS A 75 2.28 -0.17 8.67
CA LYS A 75 2.24 1.16 9.31
C LYS A 75 2.87 2.24 8.43
N LEU A 76 2.52 2.24 7.14
CA LEU A 76 3.00 3.22 6.18
C LEU A 76 2.38 4.58 6.47
N SER A 77 3.19 5.64 6.36
CA SER A 77 2.71 7.01 6.44
C SER A 77 2.05 7.45 5.12
N ALA A 78 1.31 8.56 5.15
CA ALA A 78 0.78 9.18 3.94
C ALA A 78 1.88 9.49 2.91
N CYS A 79 3.07 9.93 3.36
CA CYS A 79 4.21 10.16 2.48
C CYS A 79 4.69 8.87 1.80
N ASP A 80 4.78 7.77 2.54
CA ASP A 80 5.21 6.48 1.99
C ASP A 80 4.21 5.98 0.93
N MET A 81 2.91 6.11 1.22
CA MET A 81 1.85 5.76 0.27
C MET A 81 1.90 6.63 -0.99
N CYS A 82 2.11 7.94 -0.85
CA CYS A 82 2.29 8.84 -1.98
C CYS A 82 3.51 8.47 -2.82
N GLU A 83 4.63 8.05 -2.20
CA GLU A 83 5.80 7.60 -2.94
C GLU A 83 5.52 6.31 -3.73
N LEU A 84 4.87 5.32 -3.11
CA LEU A 84 4.44 4.08 -3.78
C LEU A 84 3.51 4.37 -4.96
N ALA A 85 2.53 5.25 -4.78
CA ALA A 85 1.59 5.65 -5.81
C ALA A 85 2.30 6.40 -6.96
N ARG A 86 3.23 7.30 -6.62
CA ARG A 86 4.06 7.99 -7.63
C ARG A 86 4.86 6.99 -8.45
N HIS A 87 5.39 5.94 -7.84
CA HIS A 87 6.08 4.88 -8.55
C HIS A 87 5.14 4.14 -9.51
N SER A 88 3.89 3.87 -9.13
CA SER A 88 2.88 3.28 -10.02
C SER A 88 2.67 4.13 -11.28
N VAL A 89 2.52 5.44 -11.10
CA VAL A 89 2.26 6.38 -12.20
C VAL A 89 3.46 6.48 -13.14
N ILE A 90 4.68 6.54 -12.61
CA ILE A 90 5.89 6.56 -13.46
C ILE A 90 6.05 5.23 -14.21
N MET A 91 5.79 4.11 -13.53
CA MET A 91 5.90 2.77 -14.11
C MET A 91 4.88 2.52 -15.23
N SER A 92 3.70 3.16 -15.18
CA SER A 92 2.62 2.97 -16.15
C SER A 92 2.97 3.37 -17.60
N GLY A 93 4.02 4.18 -17.80
CA GLY A 93 4.46 4.60 -19.14
C GLY A 93 3.53 5.58 -19.86
N PHE A 94 2.54 6.18 -19.17
CA PHE A 94 1.66 7.18 -19.78
C PHE A 94 2.40 8.46 -20.18
N PRO A 95 1.97 9.13 -21.27
CA PRO A 95 2.54 10.41 -21.69
C PRO A 95 2.38 11.49 -20.61
N HIS A 96 3.31 12.44 -20.58
CA HIS A 96 3.47 13.41 -19.48
C HIS A 96 2.17 14.18 -19.11
N GLU A 97 1.37 14.54 -20.11
CA GLU A 97 0.09 15.24 -19.93
C GLU A 97 -0.95 14.41 -19.15
N VAL A 98 -0.95 13.10 -19.37
CA VAL A 98 -1.84 12.15 -18.68
C VAL A 98 -1.29 11.82 -17.29
N ASN A 99 0.04 11.76 -17.16
CA ASN A 99 0.74 11.53 -15.89
C ASN A 99 0.38 12.59 -14.83
N VAL A 100 0.36 13.87 -15.24
CA VAL A 100 -0.07 14.99 -14.38
C VAL A 100 -1.54 14.83 -13.95
N ARG A 101 -2.43 14.45 -14.86
CA ARG A 101 -3.85 14.26 -14.57
C ARG A 101 -4.12 13.06 -13.65
N LEU A 102 -3.41 11.96 -13.85
CA LEU A 102 -3.48 10.78 -12.99
C LEU A 102 -2.89 11.07 -11.60
N SER A 103 -1.82 11.86 -11.52
CA SER A 103 -1.26 12.33 -10.25
C SER A 103 -2.29 13.14 -9.46
N TYR A 104 -3.01 14.07 -10.09
CA TYR A 104 -4.07 14.84 -9.41
C TYR A 104 -5.24 13.95 -8.97
N ARG A 105 -5.67 13.00 -9.81
CA ARG A 105 -6.75 12.08 -9.44
C ARG A 105 -6.36 11.13 -8.30
N HIS A 106 -5.06 10.82 -8.19
CA HIS A 106 -4.50 10.06 -7.07
C HIS A 106 -4.31 10.90 -5.82
N GLU A 107 -3.91 12.17 -5.89
CA GLU A 107 -3.95 13.09 -4.74
C GLU A 107 -5.37 13.17 -4.17
N THR A 108 -6.40 13.21 -5.01
CA THR A 108 -7.80 13.17 -4.53
C THR A 108 -8.15 11.84 -3.84
N LEU A 109 -7.67 10.70 -4.35
CA LEU A 109 -7.83 9.40 -3.68
C LEU A 109 -7.04 9.31 -2.37
N MET A 110 -5.87 9.97 -2.30
CA MET A 110 -5.07 10.07 -1.08
C MET A 110 -5.70 11.00 -0.05
N ASP A 111 -6.33 12.10 -0.49
CA ASP A 111 -7.17 12.95 0.38
C ASP A 111 -8.40 12.17 0.89
N GLU A 112 -9.01 11.32 0.05
CA GLU A 112 -10.08 10.41 0.47
C GLU A 112 -9.58 9.35 1.44
N LEU A 113 -8.39 8.79 1.24
CA LEU A 113 -7.73 7.86 2.16
C LEU A 113 -7.39 8.53 3.49
N ASP A 114 -6.75 9.70 3.47
CA ASP A 114 -6.43 10.50 4.66
C ASP A 114 -7.70 10.87 5.44
N ASN A 115 -8.80 11.17 4.73
CA ASN A 115 -10.10 11.37 5.37
C ASN A 115 -10.67 10.07 5.96
N LEU A 116 -10.53 8.93 5.28
CA LEU A 116 -10.92 7.63 5.81
C LEU A 116 -10.13 7.26 7.07
N PHE A 117 -8.83 7.55 7.11
CA PHE A 117 -7.97 7.31 8.26
C PHE A 117 -8.30 8.26 9.42
N LYS A 118 -8.60 9.54 9.16
CA LYS A 118 -9.12 10.46 10.20
C LYS A 118 -10.47 10.01 10.76
N VAL A 119 -11.34 9.42 9.93
CA VAL A 119 -12.62 8.86 10.37
C VAL A 119 -12.40 7.59 11.20
N GLN A 120 -11.46 6.72 10.84
CA GLN A 120 -11.11 5.55 11.67
C GLN A 120 -10.46 5.93 13.00
N ASP A 121 -9.58 6.92 13.05
CA ASP A 121 -9.00 7.43 14.31
C ASP A 121 -10.07 8.05 15.24
N SER A 122 -11.14 8.63 14.69
CA SER A 122 -12.27 9.10 15.50
C SER A 122 -13.19 7.96 15.97
N PHE A 123 -13.37 6.89 15.17
CA PHE A 123 -14.03 5.66 15.62
C PHE A 123 -13.23 4.91 16.70
N ILE A 124 -11.89 4.90 16.61
CA ILE A 124 -11.00 4.36 17.64
C ILE A 124 -11.17 5.15 18.95
N ASN A 125 -11.23 6.48 18.92
CA ASN A 125 -11.48 7.26 20.15
C ASN A 125 -12.88 7.01 20.76
N LEU A 126 -13.87 6.63 19.96
CA LEU A 126 -15.21 6.25 20.43
C LEU A 126 -15.28 4.81 20.97
N GLU A 127 -14.61 3.84 20.34
CA GLU A 127 -14.60 2.43 20.79
C GLU A 127 -13.68 2.19 22.00
N PHE A 128 -12.54 2.89 22.08
CA PHE A 128 -11.63 2.78 23.24
C PHE A 128 -12.17 3.50 24.50
N GLY A 129 -13.07 4.48 24.34
CA GLY A 129 -13.80 5.08 25.46
C GLY A 129 -14.79 4.12 26.13
N SER A 130 -15.36 3.19 25.36
CA SER A 130 -16.28 2.15 25.85
C SER A 130 -15.55 0.97 26.49
N PHE A 131 -14.40 0.55 25.93
CA PHE A 131 -13.63 -0.58 26.46
C PHE A 131 -12.88 -0.28 27.77
N ALA A 132 -12.63 0.99 28.09
CA ALA A 132 -11.97 1.38 29.35
C ALA A 132 -12.85 1.11 30.60
N GLN A 133 -14.19 1.05 30.48
CA GLN A 133 -15.08 0.73 31.60
C GLN A 133 -15.15 -0.77 31.92
N ILE A 134 -14.83 -1.66 30.97
CA ILE A 134 -15.00 -3.11 31.16
C ILE A 134 -13.80 -3.77 31.85
N LYS A 135 -12.61 -3.14 31.84
CA LYS A 135 -11.43 -3.64 32.57
C LYS A 135 -11.41 -3.34 34.09
N SER A 136 -12.45 -2.70 34.64
CA SER A 136 -12.57 -2.46 36.09
C SER A 136 -13.43 -3.51 36.82
N ILE A 137 -13.93 -4.54 36.13
CA ILE A 137 -14.90 -5.51 36.69
C ILE A 137 -14.40 -6.97 36.66
N PHE A 138 -13.22 -7.27 36.12
CA PHE A 138 -12.56 -8.58 36.28
C PHE A 138 -11.08 -8.44 36.57
#